data_AF-W4VA88-F1
#
_entry.id   AF-W4VA88-F1
#
_cell.length_a   1.000
_cell.length_b   1.000
_cell.length_c   1.000
_cell.angle_alpha   90.00
_cell.angle_beta   90.00
_cell.angle_gamma   90.00
#
_symmetry.space_group_name_H-M   'P 1'
#
loop_
_entity.id
_entity.type
_entity.pdbx_description
1 polymer ?
#
loop_
_entity_poly.entity_id
_entity_poly.type
_entity_poly.pdbx_seq_one_letter_code
_entity_poly.pdbx_strand_id
1 'polypeptide(L)'
;MASIINEINASKEGHILTLEDPIEYIFKHNKCVVNQREISQDSKSYANALRAALREDPDVIFIGEMRDNESISIAVTAAETGHLVLSTLHTLGAAKTVDRLIDVFPPHQQQQIRVQVSSALKAVISQRLIPDIEHK
;
A
#
# COMPACT_ATOMS: atom_id res chain seq x y z
N MET A 1 -2.22 8.40 -6.10
CA MET A 1 -1.15 7.40 -5.93
C MET A 1 -0.32 7.25 -7.20
N ALA A 2 -0.93 7.11 -8.38
CA ALA A 2 -0.19 6.87 -9.64
C ALA A 2 0.96 7.84 -9.91
N SER A 3 0.81 9.13 -9.58
CA SER A 3 1.88 10.12 -9.67
C SER A 3 3.12 9.77 -8.82
N ILE A 4 2.93 9.27 -7.59
CA ILE A 4 4.03 8.88 -6.69
C ILE A 4 4.76 7.66 -7.26
N ILE A 5 4.02 6.64 -7.71
CA ILE A 5 4.60 5.44 -8.30
C ILE A 5 5.39 5.79 -9.57
N ASN A 6 4.82 6.65 -10.42
CA ASN A 6 5.48 7.09 -11.64
C ASN A 6 6.76 7.88 -11.35
N GLU A 7 6.77 8.73 -10.32
CA GLU A 7 7.97 9.45 -9.89
C GLU A 7 9.05 8.49 -9.40
N ILE A 8 8.69 7.45 -8.64
CA ILE A 8 9.65 6.42 -8.21
C ILE A 8 10.24 5.71 -9.43
N ASN A 9 9.38 5.28 -10.37
CA ASN A 9 9.81 4.61 -11.61
C ASN A 9 10.71 5.48 -12.50
N ALA A 10 10.61 6.81 -12.41
CA ALA A 10 11.45 7.74 -13.15
C ALA A 10 12.77 8.10 -12.44
N SER A 11 12.79 8.04 -11.11
CA SER A 11 13.90 8.53 -10.29
C SER A 11 14.81 7.43 -9.74
N LYS A 12 14.30 6.21 -9.53
CA LYS A 12 15.03 5.10 -8.90
C LYS A 12 15.13 3.88 -9.81
N GLU A 13 16.14 3.05 -9.58
CA GLU A 13 16.26 1.70 -10.16
C GLU A 13 15.72 0.70 -9.14
N GLY A 14 15.02 -0.33 -9.62
CA GLY A 14 14.46 -1.36 -8.75
C GLY A 14 13.24 -2.08 -9.32
N HIS A 15 12.55 -2.82 -8.47
CA HIS A 15 11.34 -3.56 -8.79
C HIS A 15 10.13 -2.99 -8.03
N ILE A 16 9.15 -2.51 -8.80
CA ILE A 16 7.84 -2.06 -8.31
C ILE A 16 6.83 -3.17 -8.58
N LEU A 17 6.14 -3.64 -7.55
CA LEU A 17 5.00 -4.54 -7.68
C LEU A 17 3.72 -3.84 -7.22
N THR A 18 2.67 -3.87 -8.04
CA THR A 18 1.34 -3.37 -7.67
C THR A 18 0.32 -4.49 -7.55
N LEU A 19 -0.53 -4.41 -6.53
CA LEU A 19 -1.62 -5.33 -6.25
C LEU A 19 -2.92 -4.50 -6.19
N GLU A 20 -3.81 -4.66 -7.17
CA GLU A 20 -4.94 -3.73 -7.42
C GLU A 20 -6.23 -4.50 -7.73
N ASP A 21 -7.40 -3.88 -7.57
CA ASP A 21 -8.72 -4.50 -7.84
C ASP A 21 -9.76 -3.43 -8.24
N PRO A 22 -9.90 -3.10 -9.54
CA PRO A 22 -9.07 -3.50 -10.68
C PRO A 22 -7.81 -2.64 -10.84
N ILE A 23 -6.97 -2.91 -11.85
CA ILE A 23 -5.86 -2.01 -12.21
C ILE A 23 -6.41 -0.72 -12.84
N GLU A 24 -6.11 0.44 -12.24
CA GLU A 24 -6.64 1.74 -12.69
C GLU A 24 -5.72 2.46 -13.68
N TYR A 25 -4.40 2.32 -13.51
CA TYR A 25 -3.39 3.00 -14.32
C TYR A 25 -2.30 2.04 -14.76
N ILE A 26 -1.96 2.04 -16.04
CA ILE A 26 -0.90 1.18 -16.59
C ILE A 26 0.44 1.90 -16.58
N PHE A 27 1.38 1.36 -15.82
CA PHE A 27 2.77 1.84 -15.77
C PHE A 27 3.62 1.09 -16.78
N LYS A 28 4.34 1.82 -17.63
CA LYS A 28 5.40 1.25 -18.45
C LYS A 28 6.68 1.16 -17.64
N HIS A 29 7.50 0.14 -17.93
CA HIS A 29 8.86 0.09 -17.41
C HIS A 29 9.63 1.36 -17.78
N ASN A 30 10.45 1.85 -16.85
CA ASN A 30 11.41 2.92 -17.08
C ASN A 30 12.72 2.56 -16.38
N LYS A 31 13.08 3.24 -15.29
CA LYS A 31 14.23 2.83 -14.48
C LYS A 31 13.89 1.66 -13.57
N CYS A 32 12.62 1.50 -13.20
CA CYS A 32 12.13 0.31 -12.53
C CYS A 32 11.53 -0.71 -13.50
N VAL A 33 11.66 -1.98 -13.15
CA VAL A 33 10.73 -3.02 -13.62
C VAL A 33 9.44 -2.84 -12.83
N VAL A 34 8.30 -2.89 -13.52
CA VAL A 34 6.98 -2.65 -12.93
C VAL A 34 6.07 -3.81 -13.27
N ASN A 35 5.71 -4.60 -12.27
CA ASN A 35 4.77 -5.71 -12.41
C ASN A 35 3.45 -5.31 -11.74
N GLN A 36 2.34 -5.41 -12.47
CA GLN A 36 1.02 -5.10 -11.95
C GLN A 36 0.18 -6.36 -11.90
N ARG A 37 -0.53 -6.57 -10.80
CA ARG A 37 -1.42 -7.73 -10.60
C ARG A 37 -2.80 -7.25 -10.21
N GLU A 38 -3.78 -7.73 -10.96
CA GLU A 38 -5.17 -7.56 -10.61
C GLU A 38 -5.63 -8.71 -9.70
N ILE A 39 -6.18 -8.37 -8.54
CA ILE A 39 -6.81 -9.33 -7.64
C ILE A 39 -8.06 -9.87 -8.33
N SER A 40 -8.37 -11.14 -8.07
CA SER A 40 -9.40 -11.94 -8.74
C SER A 40 -9.06 -12.41 -10.16
N GLN A 41 -8.15 -11.75 -10.90
CA GLN A 41 -7.65 -12.25 -12.19
C GLN A 41 -6.29 -12.96 -12.05
N ASP A 42 -5.29 -12.28 -11.49
CA ASP A 42 -3.91 -12.77 -11.38
C ASP A 42 -3.63 -13.43 -10.03
N SER A 43 -4.41 -13.09 -9.00
CA SER A 43 -4.31 -13.68 -7.66
C SER A 43 -5.67 -13.79 -6.97
N LYS A 44 -5.82 -14.76 -6.06
CA LYS A 44 -7.09 -15.02 -5.37
C LYS A 44 -7.44 -14.01 -4.29
N SER A 45 -6.45 -13.33 -3.70
CA SER A 45 -6.65 -12.35 -2.63
C SER A 45 -5.41 -11.48 -2.43
N TYR A 46 -5.58 -10.33 -1.79
CA TYR A 46 -4.49 -9.44 -1.38
C TYR A 46 -3.46 -10.15 -0.52
N ALA A 47 -3.88 -10.87 0.53
CA ALA A 47 -2.96 -11.58 1.41
C ALA A 47 -2.14 -12.66 0.68
N ASN A 48 -2.73 -13.36 -0.30
CA ASN A 48 -1.97 -14.33 -1.11
C ASN A 48 -0.98 -13.62 -2.04
N ALA A 49 -1.43 -12.57 -2.73
CA ALA A 49 -0.59 -11.79 -3.63
C ALA A 49 0.60 -11.15 -2.89
N LEU A 50 0.38 -10.64 -1.67
CA LEU A 50 1.39 -10.06 -0.81
C LEU A 50 2.44 -11.08 -0.36
N ARG A 51 2.04 -12.30 0.01
CA ARG A 51 3.01 -13.34 0.38
C ARG A 51 3.88 -13.76 -0.80
N ALA A 52 3.29 -13.84 -1.99
CA ALA A 52 4.03 -14.12 -3.21
C ALA A 52 5.02 -12.98 -3.53
N ALA A 53 4.56 -11.73 -3.43
CA ALA A 53 5.36 -10.53 -3.65
C ALA A 53 6.70 -10.55 -2.89
N LEU A 54 6.69 -10.95 -1.62
CA LEU A 54 7.90 -10.99 -0.78
C LEU A 54 8.99 -11.97 -1.27
N ARG A 55 8.68 -12.83 -2.23
CA ARG A 55 9.65 -13.75 -2.85
C ARG A 55 10.08 -13.32 -4.25
N GLU A 56 9.61 -12.15 -4.70
CA GLU A 56 9.84 -11.62 -6.05
C GLU A 56 10.82 -10.45 -6.03
N ASP A 57 11.56 -10.29 -4.92
CA ASP A 57 12.56 -9.24 -4.73
C ASP A 57 12.03 -7.82 -5.06
N PRO A 58 10.86 -7.39 -4.54
CA PRO A 58 10.36 -6.04 -4.79
C PRO A 58 11.07 -5.02 -3.90
N ASP A 59 11.40 -3.85 -4.44
CA ASP A 59 11.83 -2.70 -3.65
C ASP A 59 10.63 -1.89 -3.15
N VAL A 60 9.57 -1.87 -3.95
CA VAL A 60 8.35 -1.10 -3.70
C VAL A 60 7.13 -1.98 -3.93
N ILE A 61 6.22 -1.99 -2.96
CA ILE A 61 4.96 -2.72 -3.04
C ILE A 61 3.81 -1.72 -2.91
N PHE A 62 3.02 -1.57 -3.97
CA PHE A 62 1.72 -0.89 -3.88
C PHE A 62 0.63 -1.92 -3.64
N ILE A 63 -0.13 -1.70 -2.59
CA ILE A 63 -1.33 -2.47 -2.24
C ILE A 63 -2.47 -1.50 -2.43
N GLY A 64 -3.56 -1.90 -3.07
CA GLY A 64 -4.80 -1.12 -3.11
C GLY A 64 -5.37 -0.81 -1.71
N GLU A 65 -6.66 -1.07 -1.52
CA GLU A 65 -7.27 -0.80 -0.22
C GLU A 65 -6.97 -1.92 0.79
N MET A 66 -6.32 -1.59 1.90
CA MET A 66 -6.15 -2.52 3.02
C MET A 66 -7.43 -2.59 3.86
N ARG A 67 -8.12 -3.73 3.81
CA ARG A 67 -9.41 -3.93 4.49
C ARG A 67 -9.36 -4.84 5.73
N ASP A 68 -8.49 -5.84 5.69
CA ASP A 68 -8.40 -6.88 6.72
C ASP A 68 -7.05 -6.86 7.47
N ASN A 69 -7.07 -7.45 8.66
CA ASN A 69 -5.92 -7.54 9.54
C ASN A 69 -4.77 -8.38 8.95
N GLU A 70 -5.09 -9.38 8.12
CA GLU A 70 -4.11 -10.26 7.49
C GLU A 70 -3.23 -9.47 6.50
N SER A 71 -3.85 -8.72 5.60
CA SER A 71 -3.17 -7.88 4.60
C SER A 71 -2.35 -6.78 5.29
N ILE A 72 -2.91 -6.14 6.32
CA ILE A 72 -2.20 -5.10 7.10
C ILE A 72 -0.98 -5.69 7.82
N SER A 73 -1.11 -6.87 8.44
CA SER A 73 -0.01 -7.54 9.12
C SER A 73 1.14 -7.86 8.18
N ILE A 74 0.84 -8.39 6.99
CA ILE A 74 1.86 -8.69 5.97
C ILE A 74 2.49 -7.41 5.45
N ALA A 75 1.70 -6.36 5.18
CA ALA A 75 2.19 -5.06 4.72
C ALA A 75 3.15 -4.40 5.73
N VAL A 76 2.80 -4.43 7.01
CA VAL A 76 3.66 -3.90 8.08
C VAL A 76 4.95 -4.72 8.19
N THR A 77 4.87 -6.05 8.11
CA THR A 77 6.06 -6.93 8.10
C THR A 77 6.98 -6.64 6.90
N ALA A 78 6.40 -6.41 5.72
CA ALA A 78 7.15 -6.03 4.53
C ALA A 78 7.88 -4.69 4.73
N ALA A 79 7.20 -3.70 5.32
CA ALA A 79 7.80 -2.40 5.63
C ALA A 79 8.92 -2.51 6.68
N GLU A 80 8.77 -3.35 7.70
CA GLU A 80 9.81 -3.61 8.71
C GLU A 80 11.06 -4.28 8.13
N THR A 81 10.90 -5.07 7.06
CA THR A 81 11.99 -5.76 6.36
C THR A 81 12.66 -4.92 5.27
N GLY A 82 12.32 -3.64 5.15
CA GLY A 82 13.00 -2.67 4.29
C GLY A 82 12.29 -2.34 2.97
N HIS A 83 11.15 -2.96 2.69
CA HIS A 83 10.36 -2.67 1.50
C HIS A 83 9.64 -1.33 1.64
N LEU A 84 9.56 -0.53 0.58
CA LEU A 84 8.67 0.63 0.58
C LEU A 84 7.24 0.18 0.28
N VAL A 85 6.38 0.19 1.30
CA VAL A 85 4.98 -0.18 1.14
C VAL A 85 4.09 1.06 1.01
N LEU A 86 3.31 1.10 -0.06
CA LEU A 86 2.31 2.12 -0.34
C LEU A 86 0.91 1.50 -0.30
N SER A 87 -0.05 2.13 0.36
CA SER A 87 -1.43 1.65 0.40
C SER A 87 -2.45 2.75 0.66
N THR A 88 -3.73 2.43 0.47
CA THR A 88 -4.86 3.34 0.69
C THR A 88 -5.79 2.82 1.80
N LEU A 89 -6.40 3.77 2.52
CA LEU A 89 -7.45 3.51 3.50
C LEU A 89 -8.53 4.59 3.35
N HIS A 90 -9.79 4.22 3.62
CA HIS A 90 -10.92 5.14 3.59
C HIS A 90 -11.14 5.82 4.94
N THR A 91 -10.22 6.69 5.32
CA THR A 91 -10.23 7.40 6.61
C THR A 91 -10.15 8.92 6.43
N LEU A 92 -10.73 9.65 7.37
CA LEU A 92 -10.71 11.11 7.40
C LEU A 92 -9.60 11.59 8.34
N GLY A 93 -8.44 11.92 7.77
CA GLY A 93 -7.30 12.48 8.50
C GLY A 93 -6.35 11.42 9.07
N ALA A 94 -5.15 11.87 9.42
CA ALA A 94 -4.05 10.99 9.81
C ALA A 94 -4.32 10.17 11.08
N ALA A 95 -4.89 10.80 12.12
CA ALA A 95 -5.19 10.10 13.38
C ALA A 95 -6.14 8.92 13.16
N LYS A 96 -7.23 9.13 12.41
CA LYS A 96 -8.20 8.07 12.09
C LYS A 96 -7.59 6.95 11.24
N THR A 97 -6.61 7.27 10.39
CA THR A 97 -5.86 6.24 9.66
C THR A 97 -5.09 5.33 10.62
N VAL A 98 -4.39 5.91 11.60
CA VAL A 98 -3.65 5.13 12.61
C VAL A 98 -4.61 4.30 13.47
N ASP A 99 -5.72 4.89 13.92
CA ASP A 99 -6.75 4.16 14.69
C ASP A 99 -7.29 2.97 13.88
N ARG A 100 -7.64 3.19 12.60
CA ARG A 100 -8.14 2.14 11.71
C ARG A 100 -7.13 1.01 11.51
N LEU A 101 -5.84 1.30 11.39
CA LEU A 101 -4.79 0.27 11.24
C LEU A 101 -4.71 -0.64 12.48
N ILE A 102 -5.07 -0.14 13.67
CA ILE A 102 -5.01 -0.88 14.93
C ILE A 102 -6.33 -1.59 15.21
N ASP A 103 -7.45 -0.91 15.01
CA ASP A 103 -8.79 -1.37 15.43
C ASP A 103 -9.32 -2.59 14.66
N VAL A 104 -8.75 -2.88 13.48
CA VAL A 104 -9.07 -4.11 12.72
C VAL A 104 -8.50 -5.37 13.38
N PHE A 105 -7.58 -5.23 14.35
CA PHE A 105 -6.98 -6.36 15.07
C PHE A 105 -7.77 -6.67 16.35
N PRO A 106 -7.84 -7.96 16.76
CA PRO A 106 -8.45 -8.34 18.02
C PRO A 106 -7.66 -7.76 19.21
N PRO A 107 -8.30 -7.51 20.37
CA PRO A 107 -7.70 -6.74 21.47
C PRO A 107 -6.32 -7.24 21.94
N HIS A 108 -6.09 -8.56 21.92
CA HIS A 108 -4.82 -9.16 22.34
C HIS A 108 -3.65 -8.91 21.36
N GLN A 109 -3.92 -8.50 20.10
CA GLN A 109 -2.91 -8.17 19.08
C GLN A 109 -2.72 -6.66 18.90
N GLN A 110 -3.65 -5.83 19.39
CA GLN A 110 -3.62 -4.38 19.15
C GLN A 110 -2.35 -3.71 19.68
N GLN A 111 -1.81 -4.17 20.80
CA GLN A 111 -0.58 -3.59 21.33
C GLN A 111 0.63 -3.92 20.47
N GLN A 112 0.71 -5.15 19.93
CA GLN A 112 1.79 -5.55 19.04
C GLN A 112 1.77 -4.74 17.75
N ILE A 113 0.62 -4.71 17.06
CA ILE A 113 0.52 -3.99 15.79
C ILE A 113 0.75 -2.48 15.96
N ARG A 114 0.34 -1.89 17.10
CA ARG A 114 0.63 -0.49 17.42
C ARG A 114 2.13 -0.19 17.43
N VAL A 115 2.92 -1.06 18.07
CA VAL A 115 4.39 -0.91 18.11
C VAL A 115 4.99 -1.06 16.70
N GLN A 116 4.56 -2.07 15.95
CA GLN A 116 5.06 -2.31 14.59
C GLN A 116 4.71 -1.14 13.65
N VAL A 117 3.47 -0.68 13.65
CA VAL A 117 3.03 0.49 12.87
C VAL A 117 3.83 1.73 13.27
N SER A 118 4.08 1.96 14.57
CA SER A 118 4.88 3.11 15.02
C SER A 118 6.32 3.09 14.48
N SER A 119 6.88 1.90 14.24
CA SER A 119 8.24 1.72 13.72
C SER A 119 8.29 1.78 12.18
N ALA A 120 7.27 1.25 11.52
CA ALA A 120 7.21 1.11 10.06
C ALA A 120 6.65 2.35 9.35
N LEU A 121 5.68 3.05 9.94
CA LEU A 121 4.93 4.13 9.29
C LEU A 121 5.83 5.33 8.98
N LYS A 122 5.88 5.73 7.70
CA LYS A 122 6.66 6.90 7.24
C LYS A 122 5.83 8.16 7.09
N ALA A 123 4.63 8.04 6.53
CA ALA A 123 3.75 9.17 6.27
C ALA A 123 2.29 8.72 6.16
N VAL A 124 1.38 9.64 6.47
CA VAL A 124 -0.05 9.51 6.16
C VAL A 124 -0.48 10.74 5.37
N ILE A 125 -1.04 10.53 4.20
CA ILE A 125 -1.57 11.59 3.33
C ILE A 125 -3.08 11.43 3.25
N SER A 126 -3.83 12.38 3.80
CA SER A 126 -5.28 12.42 3.72
C SER A 126 -5.72 13.47 2.71
N GLN A 127 -6.42 13.06 1.67
CA GLN A 127 -6.86 13.92 0.57
C GLN A 127 -8.37 14.12 0.60
N ARG A 128 -8.81 15.32 0.27
CA ARG A 128 -10.22 15.65 0.00
C ARG A 128 -10.28 16.55 -1.22
N LEU A 129 -11.15 16.22 -2.16
CA LEU A 129 -11.46 17.11 -3.27
C LEU A 129 -12.44 18.18 -2.79
N ILE A 130 -12.12 19.43 -3.13
CA ILE A 130 -12.98 20.59 -2.91
C ILE A 130 -13.28 21.20 -4.29
N PRO A 131 -14.49 21.73 -4.52
CA PRO A 131 -14.77 22.44 -5.76
C PRO A 131 -13.78 23.59 -5.93
N ASP A 132 -13.25 23.72 -7.14
CA ASP A 132 -12.56 24.95 -7.52
C ASP A 132 -13.57 26.11 -7.61
N ILE A 133 -13.08 27.34 -7.49
CA ILE A 133 -13.85 28.58 -7.66
C ILE A 133 -14.56 28.56 -9.03
N GLU A 134 -13.91 28.02 -10.06
CA GLU A 134 -14.47 27.90 -11.42
C GLU A 134 -15.45 26.72 -11.59
N HIS A 135 -15.68 25.89 -10.57
CA HIS A 135 -16.55 24.70 -10.60
C HIS A 135 -16.23 23.73 -11.75
N LYS A 136 -14.96 23.63 -12.13
CA LYS A 136 -14.46 22.63 -13.08
C LYS A 136 -14.26 21.27 -12.45
#